data_AF-A0A1A8TN23-F1
#
_entry.id   AF-A0A1A8TN23-F1
#
_cell.length_a   1.000
_cell.length_b   1.000
_cell.length_c   1.000
_cell.angle_alpha   90.00
_cell.angle_beta   90.00
_cell.angle_gamma   90.00
#
_symmetry.space_group_name_H-M   'P 1'
#
loop_
_entity.id
_entity.type
_entity.pdbx_description
1 polymer ?
#
loop_
_entity_poly.entity_id
_entity_poly.type
_entity_poly.pdbx_seq_one_letter_code
_entity_poly.pdbx_strand_id
1 'polypeptide(L)' 'MKLEISEQHLMLLVSALNDAITYNEKFLSSETIKDVSDYEEHLLCLENCQGWLEEEYERIATENSNLLPYSKLVRRM' A
#
# COMPACT_ATOMS: atom_id res chain seq x y z
N MET A 1 0.75 -11.87 17.55
CA MET A 1 0.05 -10.62 17.91
C MET A 1 -0.81 -10.24 16.72
N LYS A 2 -2.15 -10.28 16.84
CA LYS A 2 -3.01 -9.75 15.77
C LYS A 2 -3.01 -8.23 15.92
N LEU A 3 -2.65 -7.51 14.87
CA LEU A 3 -2.84 -6.07 14.82
C LEU A 3 -4.34 -5.83 14.61
N GLU A 4 -5.00 -5.18 15.57
CA GLU A 4 -6.38 -4.73 15.37
C GLU A 4 -6.34 -3.31 14.80
N ILE A 5 -6.66 -3.19 13.50
CA ILE A 5 -6.75 -1.93 12.79
C ILE A 5 -8.24 -1.61 12.66
N SER A 6 -8.68 -0.41 13.06
CA SER A 6 -10.07 -0.03 12.80
C SER A 6 -10.33 0.19 11.31
N GLU A 7 -11.57 0.00 10.87
CA GLU A 7 -11.99 0.17 9.46
C GLU A 7 -11.52 1.49 8.83
N GLN A 8 -11.62 2.59 9.58
CA GLN A 8 -11.22 3.93 9.15
C GLN A 8 -9.70 4.05 8.98
N HIS A 9 -8.94 3.49 9.93
CA HIS A 9 -7.48 3.48 9.85
C HIS A 9 -6.99 2.54 8.73
N LEU A 10 -7.73 1.48 8.44
CA LEU A 10 -7.38 0.54 7.38
C LEU A 10 -7.44 1.20 6.00
N MET A 11 -8.52 1.92 5.69
CA MET A 11 -8.61 2.69 4.45
C MET A 11 -7.49 3.73 4.33
N LEU A 12 -7.19 4.43 5.43
CA LEU A 12 -6.09 5.40 5.48
C LEU A 12 -4.73 4.74 5.22
N LEU A 13 -4.47 3.58 5.83
CA LEU A 13 -3.22 2.84 5.66
C LEU A 13 -3.05 2.34 4.23
N VAL A 14 -4.11 1.80 3.61
CA VAL A 14 -4.10 1.38 2.20
C VAL A 14 -3.73 2.55 1.29
N SER A 15 -4.37 3.71 1.48
CA SER A 15 -4.08 4.88 0.66
C SER A 15 -2.66 5.43 0.89
N ALA A 16 -2.23 5.52 2.15
CA ALA A 16 -0.89 6.03 2.49
C ALA A 16 0.23 5.13 1.92
N LEU A 17 0.05 3.81 1.97
CA LEU A 17 1.01 2.86 1.45
C LEU A 17 1.04 2.86 -0.08
N ASN A 18 -0.12 2.94 -0.74
CA ASN A 18 -0.20 3.16 -2.19
C ASN A 18 0.53 4.44 -2.63
N ASP A 19 0.35 5.54 -1.90
CA ASP A 19 1.03 6.81 -2.20
C ASP A 19 2.54 6.70 -2.01
N ALA A 20 2.99 5.98 -0.98
CA ALA A 20 4.41 5.71 -0.75
C ALA A 20 5.04 4.87 -1.88
N ILE A 21 4.36 3.81 -2.34
CA ILE A 21 4.78 3.00 -3.48
C ILE A 21 4.88 3.88 -4.73
N THR A 22 3.80 4.59 -5.06
CA THR A 22 3.74 5.50 -6.22
C THR A 22 4.86 6.55 -6.20
N TYR A 23 5.16 7.11 -5.04
CA TYR A 23 6.25 8.07 -4.90
C TYR A 23 7.61 7.42 -5.16
N ASN A 24 7.87 6.26 -4.55
CA ASN A 24 9.14 5.56 -4.68
C ASN A 24 9.37 5.02 -6.11
N GLU A 25 8.35 4.52 -6.79
CA GLU A 25 8.42 4.13 -8.21
C GLU A 25 8.85 5.31 -9.09
N LYS A 26 8.23 6.48 -8.89
CA LYS A 26 8.60 7.70 -9.63
C LYS A 26 10.00 8.15 -9.26
N PHE A 27 10.36 8.06 -7.99
CA PHE A 27 11.67 8.44 -7.50
C PHE A 27 12.77 7.57 -8.14
N LEU A 28 12.57 6.26 -8.28
CA LEU A 28 13.50 5.35 -8.97
C LEU A 28 13.81 5.77 -10.41
N SER A 29 12.86 6.39 -11.10
CA SER A 29 13.06 6.93 -12.46
C SER A 29 13.70 8.33 -12.50
N SER A 30 14.03 8.92 -11.34
CA SER A 30 14.67 10.23 -11.26
C SER A 30 16.13 10.19 -11.67
N GLU A 31 16.55 11.19 -12.45
CA GLU A 31 17.95 11.39 -12.85
C GLU A 31 18.89 11.72 -11.67
N THR A 32 18.36 11.90 -10.47
CA THR A 32 19.12 12.31 -9.27
C THR A 32 19.70 11.13 -8.48
N ILE A 33 19.20 9.91 -8.71
CA ILE A 33 19.63 8.72 -7.98
C ILE A 33 20.82 8.09 -8.70
N LYS A 34 21.90 7.83 -7.95
CA LYS A 34 23.11 7.18 -8.45
C LYS A 34 23.15 5.68 -8.16
N ASP A 35 22.54 5.28 -7.06
CA ASP A 35 22.41 3.89 -6.62
C ASP A 35 20.95 3.62 -6.29
N VAL A 36 20.32 2.75 -7.06
CA VAL A 36 18.89 2.43 -6.94
C VAL A 36 18.63 1.22 -6.04
N SER A 37 19.67 0.44 -5.69
CA SER A 37 19.50 -0.88 -5.07
C SER A 37 18.75 -0.81 -3.73
N ASP A 38 19.14 0.09 -2.84
CA ASP A 38 18.46 0.30 -1.55
C ASP A 38 17.00 0.75 -1.73
N TYR A 39 16.70 1.52 -2.78
CA TYR A 39 15.34 2.00 -3.08
C TYR A 39 14.47 0.92 -3.70
N GLU A 40 15.04 0.05 -4.53
CA GLU A 40 14.37 -1.13 -5.08
C GLU A 40 14.02 -2.12 -3.96
N GLU A 41 14.94 -2.37 -3.03
CA GLU A 41 14.67 -3.22 -1.86
C GLU A 41 13.57 -2.61 -0.99
N HIS A 42 13.63 -1.30 -0.72
CA HIS A 42 12.58 -0.62 0.02
C HIS A 42 11.22 -0.70 -0.67
N LEU A 43 11.17 -0.47 -1.99
CA LEU A 43 9.95 -0.56 -2.78
C LEU A 43 9.36 -1.97 -2.72
N LEU A 44 10.18 -3.01 -2.84
CA LEU A 44 9.75 -4.41 -2.69
C LEU A 44 9.13 -4.67 -1.31
N CYS A 45 9.70 -4.10 -0.24
CA CYS A 45 9.10 -4.20 1.10
C CYS A 45 7.72 -3.52 1.17
N LEU A 46 7.56 -2.35 0.55
CA LEU A 46 6.28 -1.64 0.50
C LEU A 46 5.23 -2.43 -0.29
N GLU A 47 5.59 -2.99 -1.44
CA GLU A 47 4.71 -3.82 -2.27
C GLU A 47 4.25 -5.08 -1.54
N ASN A 48 5.17 -5.77 -0.86
CA ASN A 48 4.82 -6.93 -0.03
C ASN A 48 3.86 -6.55 1.12
N CYS A 49 4.09 -5.38 1.73
CA CYS A 49 3.20 -4.87 2.77
C CYS A 49 1.81 -4.53 2.19
N GLN A 50 1.74 -3.96 0.99
CA GLN A 50 0.49 -3.62 0.31
C GLN A 50 -0.30 -4.88 -0.04
N GLY A 51 0.36 -5.93 -0.52
CA GLY A 51 -0.28 -7.22 -0.79
C GLY A 51 -0.87 -7.85 0.47
N TRP A 52 -0.13 -7.84 1.58
CA TRP A 52 -0.66 -8.29 2.86
C TRP A 52 -1.86 -7.43 3.32
N LEU A 53 -1.79 -6.11 3.15
CA LEU A 53 -2.86 -5.19 3.54
C LEU A 53 -4.13 -5.37 2.69
N GLU A 54 -3.97 -5.72 1.40
CA GLU A 54 -5.07 -6.07 0.49
C GLU A 54 -5.84 -7.30 0.97
N GLU A 55 -5.13 -8.39 1.30
CA GLU A 55 -5.74 -9.61 1.84
C GLU A 55 -6.51 -9.34 3.14
N GLU A 56 -5.94 -8.55 4.04
CA GLU A 56 -6.60 -8.15 5.29
C GLU A 56 -7.83 -7.27 5.02
N TYR A 57 -7.75 -6.37 4.04
CA TYR A 57 -8.86 -5.52 3.62
C TYR A 57 -10.03 -6.32 3.07
N GLU A 58 -9.76 -7.25 2.15
CA GLU A 58 -10.79 -8.10 1.55
C GLU A 58 -11.49 -8.98 2.59
N ARG A 59 -10.73 -9.53 3.54
CA ARG A 59 -11.29 -10.30 4.66
C ARG A 59 -12.26 -9.46 5.49
N ILE A 60 -11.87 -8.24 5.86
CA ILE A 60 -12.72 -7.35 6.68
C ILE A 60 -13.91 -6.82 5.86
N ALA A 61 -13.71 -6.51 4.58
CA ALA A 61 -14.79 -6.06 3.69
C ALA A 61 -15.88 -7.12 3.48
N THR A 62 -15.54 -8.40 3.60
CA THR A 62 -16.53 -9.49 3.57
C THR A 62 -17.47 -9.43 4.78
N GLU A 63 -16.98 -8.96 5.93
CA GLU A 63 -17.73 -8.85 7.18
C GLU A 63 -18.42 -7.49 7.36
N ASN A 64 -18.02 -6.47 6.59
CA ASN A 64 -18.48 -5.08 6.72
C ASN A 64 -18.78 -4.40 5.37
N SER A 65 -20.05 -4.10 5.11
CA SER A 65 -20.53 -3.51 3.85
C SER A 65 -20.27 -2.00 3.68
N ASN A 66 -19.72 -1.32 4.69
CA ASN A 66 -19.48 0.14 4.66
C ASN A 66 -18.10 0.53 4.10
N LEU A 67 -17.22 -0.43 3.85
CA LEU A 67 -15.90 -0.17 3.28
C LEU A 67 -16.00 0.17 1.79
N LEU A 68 -15.19 1.13 1.36
CA LEU A 68 -15.03 1.40 -0.07
C LEU A 68 -14.39 0.18 -0.76
N PRO A 69 -14.70 -0.11 -2.03
CA PRO A 69 -13.97 -1.13 -2.77
C PRO A 69 -12.47 -0.81 -2.77
N TYR A 70 -11.61 -1.80 -2.51
CA TYR A 70 -10.16 -1.62 -2.46
C TYR A 70 -9.60 -0.94 -3.73
N SER A 71 -10.15 -1.30 -4.90
CA SER A 71 -9.82 -0.69 -6.19
C SER A 71 -10.12 0.80 -6.33
N LYS A 72 -10.88 1.39 -5.39
CA LYS A 72 -11.11 2.85 -5.30
C LYS A 72 -10.07 3.57 -4.44
N LEU A 73 -9.34 2.84 -3.60
CA LEU A 73 -8.32 3.37 -2.70
C LEU A 73 -6.92 3.34 -3.31
N VAL A 74 -6.65 2.34 -4.16
CA VAL A 74 -5.38 2.14 -4.85
C VAL A 74 -5.45 2.70 -6.27
N ARG A 75 -4.46 3.49 -6.68
CA ARG A 75 -4.33 3.93 -8.08
C ARG A 75 -3.38 2.98 -8.80
N ARG A 76 -3.93 2.11 -9.65
CA ARG A 76 -3.10 1.38 -10.61
C ARG A 76 -2.69 2.35 -11.72
N MET A 77 -1.38 2.54 -11.92
CA MET A 77 -0.84 3.25 -13.09
C MET A 77 -0.84 2.35 -14.32
#